data_AF-A0AAU5CKF6-F1
#
_entry.id   AF-A0AAU5CKF6-F1
#
_cell.length_a   1.000
_cell.length_b   1.000
_cell.length_c   1.000
_cell.angle_alpha   90.00
_cell.angle_beta   90.00
_cell.angle_gamma   90.00
#
_symmetry.space_group_name_H-M   'P 1'
#
loop_
_entity.id
_entity.type
_entity.pdbx_description
1 polymer ?
#
loop_
_entity_poly.entity_id
_entity_poly.type
_entity_poly.pdbx_seq_one_letter_code
_entity_poly.pdbx_strand_id
1 'polypeptide(L)' 'MAAEEVQQDIVKVATQAVAIEAVRAYVEQIHSRGRVDFTDAGRMVGHLMSAEVLLMDVAEAFAPAD' A
#
# COMPACT_ATOMS: atom_id res chain seq x y z
N MET A 1 -22.82 3.04 21.59
CA MET A 1 -22.84 3.95 20.44
C MET A 1 -21.56 4.74 20.32
N ALA A 2 -21.29 5.80 21.10
CA ALA A 2 -20.08 6.63 20.90
C ALA A 2 -18.73 5.86 21.01
N ALA A 3 -18.60 4.90 21.94
CA ALA A 3 -17.37 4.13 22.10
C ALA A 3 -17.08 3.17 20.92
N GLU A 4 -18.13 2.66 20.29
CA GLU A 4 -18.02 1.71 19.17
C GLU A 4 -17.67 2.44 17.87
N GLU A 5 -18.25 3.62 17.66
CA GLU A 5 -17.90 4.53 16.57
C GLU A 5 -16.42 4.96 16.65
N VAL A 6 -15.95 5.38 17.84
CA VAL A 6 -14.53 5.69 18.06
C VAL A 6 -13.63 4.49 17.80
N GLN A 7 -14.06 3.28 18.17
CA GLN A 7 -13.28 2.07 17.90
C GLN A 7 -13.17 1.78 16.40
N GLN A 8 -14.27 1.92 15.64
CA GLN A 8 -14.27 1.74 14.18
C GLN A 8 -13.37 2.78 13.49
N ASP A 9 -13.38 4.03 13.95
CA ASP A 9 -12.50 5.07 13.43
C ASP A 9 -11.02 4.75 13.68
N ILE A 10 -10.67 4.27 14.87
CA ILE A 10 -9.30 3.85 15.19
C ILE A 10 -8.85 2.72 14.27
N VAL A 11 -9.71 1.71 14.07
CA VAL A 11 -9.41 0.58 13.17
C VAL A 11 -9.20 1.08 11.74
N LYS A 12 -10.07 1.97 11.25
CA LYS A 12 -9.94 2.55 9.91
C LYS A 12 -8.62 3.30 9.73
N VAL A 13 -8.27 4.18 10.67
CA VAL A 13 -7.00 4.94 10.62
C VAL A 13 -5.79 3.99 10.68
N ALA A 14 -5.84 2.94 11.50
CA ALA A 14 -4.77 1.95 11.57
C ALA A 14 -4.60 1.20 10.25
N THR A 15 -5.69 0.75 9.62
CA THR A 15 -5.66 0.07 8.31
C THR A 15 -5.05 0.97 7.24
N GLN A 16 -5.44 2.25 7.20
CA GLN A 16 -4.87 3.23 6.27
C GLN A 16 -3.37 3.45 6.48
N ALA A 17 -2.94 3.55 7.75
CA ALA A 17 -1.52 3.71 8.07
C ALA A 17 -0.70 2.49 7.63
N VAL A 18 -1.20 1.27 7.87
CA VAL A 18 -0.53 0.03 7.45
C VAL A 18 -0.39 -0.03 5.92
N ALA A 19 -1.44 0.31 5.18
CA ALA A 19 -1.39 0.32 3.71
C ALA A 19 -0.34 1.33 3.18
N ILE A 20 -0.27 2.52 3.78
CA ILE A 20 0.73 3.53 3.42
C ILE A 20 2.15 3.05 3.73
N GLU A 21 2.38 2.44 4.89
CA GLU A 21 3.70 1.94 5.27
C GLU A 21 4.17 0.79 4.36
N ALA A 22 3.25 -0.07 3.90
CA ALA A 22 3.58 -1.10 2.91
C ALA A 22 4.07 -0.48 1.59
N VAL A 23 3.41 0.57 1.10
CA VAL A 23 3.85 1.31 -0.10
C VAL A 23 5.22 1.95 0.11
N ARG A 24 5.45 2.60 1.26
CA ARG A 24 6.74 3.23 1.60
C ARG A 24 7.87 2.19 1.61
N ALA A 25 7.64 1.05 2.24
CA ALA A 25 8.60 -0.04 2.30
C ALA A 25 8.95 -0.57 0.90
N TYR A 26 7.97 -0.68 0.00
CA TYR A 26 8.21 -1.09 -1.38
C TYR A 26 9.07 -0.07 -2.15
N VAL A 27 8.76 1.23 -2.03
CA VAL A 27 9.56 2.29 -2.66
C VAL A 27 10.99 2.32 -2.13
N GLU A 28 11.16 2.17 -0.82
CA GLU A 28 12.49 2.11 -0.19
C GLU A 28 13.28 0.87 -0.65
N GLN A 29 12.61 -0.26 -0.84
CA GLN A 29 13.24 -1.47 -1.40
C GLN A 29 13.75 -1.24 -2.83
N ILE A 30 13.01 -0.52 -3.67
CA ILE A 30 13.44 -0.16 -5.03
C ILE A 30 14.65 0.79 -4.97
N HIS A 31 14.60 1.80 -4.10
CA HIS A 31 15.70 2.77 -3.99
C HIS A 31 16.99 2.14 -3.44
N SER A 32 16.89 1.30 -2.42
CA SER A 32 18.05 0.68 -1.76
C SER A 32 18.76 -0.38 -2.62
N ARG A 33 18.06 -1.03 -3.55
CA ARG A 33 18.62 -2.10 -4.40
C ARG A 33 19.22 -1.62 -5.72
N GLY A 34 19.32 -0.30 -5.91
CA GLY A 34 19.57 0.28 -7.22
C GLY A 34 18.25 0.30 -8.00
N ARG A 35 17.95 1.47 -8.56
CA ARG A 35 16.71 1.82 -9.27
C ARG A 35 16.19 0.68 -10.17
N VAL A 36 14.89 0.74 -10.49
CA VAL A 36 14.26 -0.15 -11.48
C VAL A 36 15.15 -0.32 -12.71
N ASP A 37 15.51 -1.56 -13.01
CA ASP A 37 16.24 -1.91 -14.23
C ASP A 37 15.26 -1.89 -15.40
N PHE A 38 15.37 -0.85 -16.24
CA PHE A 38 14.52 -0.67 -17.40
C PHE A 38 14.93 -1.51 -18.62
N THR A 39 16.05 -2.24 -18.54
CA THR A 39 16.52 -3.13 -19.61
C THR A 39 16.04 -4.57 -19.46
N ASP A 40 15.61 -4.95 -18.26
CA ASP A 40 14.99 -6.24 -17.96
C ASP A 40 13.46 -6.10 -17.91
N ALA A 41 12.80 -6.45 -19.01
CA ALA A 41 11.35 -6.39 -19.13
C ALA A 41 10.64 -7.29 -18.09
N GLY A 42 11.22 -8.45 -17.74
CA GLY A 42 10.63 -9.36 -16.76
C GLY A 42 10.62 -8.75 -15.36
N ARG A 43 11.74 -8.14 -14.96
CA ARG A 43 11.85 -7.42 -13.69
C ARG A 43 10.92 -6.20 -13.65
N MET A 44 10.80 -5.46 -14.74
CA MET A 44 9.90 -4.32 -14.84
C MET A 44 8.43 -4.73 -14.66
N VAL A 45 7.98 -5.81 -15.31
CA VAL A 45 6.62 -6.34 -15.13
C VAL A 45 6.39 -6.77 -13.67
N GLY A 46 7.37 -7.43 -13.05
CA GLY A 46 7.30 -7.77 -11.62
C GLY A 46 7.08 -6.54 -10.73
N HIS A 47 7.79 -5.44 -11.00
CA HIS A 47 7.59 -4.19 -10.27
C HIS A 47 6.19 -3.57 -10.48
N LEU A 48 5.66 -3.65 -11.69
CA LEU A 48 4.31 -3.14 -11.99
C LEU A 48 3.24 -3.97 -11.27
N MET A 49 3.34 -5.29 -11.28
CA MET A 49 2.39 -6.17 -10.57
C MET A 49 2.44 -5.95 -9.06
N SER A 50 3.64 -5.83 -8.47
CA SER A 50 3.76 -5.53 -7.04
C SER A 50 3.18 -4.16 -6.70
N ALA A 51 3.38 -3.15 -7.55
CA ALA A 51 2.78 -1.84 -7.36
C ALA A 51 1.26 -1.87 -7.48
N GLU A 52 0.71 -2.62 -8.43
CA GLU A 52 -0.74 -2.80 -8.61
C GLU A 52 -1.39 -3.38 -7.36
N VAL A 53 -0.84 -4.46 -6.80
CA VAL A 53 -1.34 -5.08 -5.57
C VAL A 53 -1.38 -4.07 -4.42
N LEU A 54 -0.28 -3.32 -4.21
CA LEU A 54 -0.22 -2.31 -3.16
C LEU A 54 -1.22 -1.17 -3.37
N LEU A 55 -1.48 -0.78 -4.63
CA LEU A 55 -2.48 0.23 -4.95
C LEU A 55 -3.91 -0.29 -4.72
N MET A 56 -4.17 -1.57 -4.94
CA MET A 56 -5.44 -2.21 -4.58
C MET A 56 -5.65 -2.19 -3.06
N ASP A 57 -4.63 -2.54 -2.27
CA ASP A 57 -4.69 -2.51 -0.81
C ASP A 57 -4.96 -1.08 -0.27
N VAL A 58 -4.33 -0.07 -0.88
CA VAL A 58 -4.60 1.34 -0.57
C VAL A 58 -6.03 1.72 -0.96
N ALA A 59 -6.51 1.31 -2.14
CA ALA A 59 -7.87 1.62 -2.56
C ALA A 59 -8.91 1.03 -1.58
N GLU A 60 -8.70 -0.21 -1.14
CA GLU A 60 -9.56 -0.87 -0.15
C GLU A 60 -9.53 -0.15 1.21
N ALA A 61 -8.34 0.18 1.72
CA ALA A 61 -8.18 0.88 3.01
C ALA A 61 -8.84 2.28 3.04
N PHE A 62 -9.00 2.91 1.88
CA PHE A 62 -9.60 4.24 1.73
C PHE A 62 -11.01 4.21 1.16
N ALA A 63 -11.60 3.03 0.94
CA ALA A 63 -12.98 2.91 0.51
C ALA A 63 -13.94 3.58 1.52
N PRO A 64 -15.04 4.18 1.04
CA PRO A 64 -16.12 4.61 1.92
C PRO A 64 -16.65 3.40 2.70
N ALA A 65 -17.08 3.64 3.95
CA ALA A 65 -17.81 2.62 4.69
C ALA A 65 -19.22 2.57 4.09
N ASP A 66 -19.60 1.42 3.54
CA ASP A 66 -20.97 1.15 3.05
C ASP A 66 -22.00 1.13 4.20
#